data_AF-A0A8T5TEZ6-F1
#
_entry.id   AF-A0A8T5TEZ6-F1
#
_cell.length_a   1.000
_cell.length_b   1.000
_cell.length_c   1.000
_cell.angle_alpha   90.00
_cell.angle_beta   90.00
_cell.angle_gamma   90.00
#
_symmetry.space_group_name_H-M   'P 1'
#
loop_
_entity.id
_entity.type
_entity.pdbx_description
1 polymer ?
#
loop_
_entity_poly.entity_id
_entity_poly.type
_entity_poly.pdbx_seq_one_letter_code
_entity_poly.pdbx_strand_id
1 'polypeptide(L)'
;MTIRFGDNSWILILVTFLELLFLFIPPYIASKIEHNTLKEQLIILGFHKSQELKLEKMLKIISGIGLSILFLVFAVYMSFFFTYISRLIFGLEFVELAQQGSISTGPVNPDMLQLVIIIFQQIFIIGICEEAFFRSFLIKKLRNKFGYITCILISSIFFAIYHVPPFIVPFTTIVTYFGYYFTFGVLLSLIFIFYKESLLPAIISHGFFNIIIIILPFLN
;
A
#
# COMPACT_ATOMS: atom_id res chain seq x y z
N MET A 1 14.07 -13.09 14.71
CA MET A 1 13.36 -14.08 13.87
C MET A 1 12.79 -13.31 12.69
N THR A 2 13.18 -13.67 11.46
CA THR A 2 12.72 -12.99 10.25
C THR A 2 11.48 -13.68 9.73
N ILE A 3 10.39 -12.95 9.48
CA ILE A 3 9.17 -13.51 8.91
C ILE A 3 9.34 -13.56 7.40
N ARG A 4 9.24 -14.77 6.82
CA ARG A 4 9.49 -15.01 5.40
C ARG A 4 8.27 -15.65 4.74
N PHE A 5 7.22 -14.86 4.53
CA PHE A 5 6.02 -15.34 3.84
C PHE A 5 6.33 -15.74 2.39
N GLY A 6 7.30 -15.06 1.75
CA GLY A 6 7.77 -15.36 0.40
C GLY A 6 8.34 -16.76 0.19
N ASP A 7 8.85 -17.42 1.24
CA ASP A 7 9.44 -18.76 1.13
C ASP A 7 8.38 -19.84 0.79
N ASN A 8 7.10 -19.57 1.05
CA ASN A 8 6.00 -20.43 0.66
C ASN A 8 4.88 -19.60 0.01
N SER A 9 4.82 -19.65 -1.32
CA SER A 9 3.83 -18.91 -2.12
C SER A 9 2.38 -19.18 -1.72
N TRP A 10 2.02 -20.39 -1.28
CA TRP A 10 0.65 -20.67 -0.82
C TRP A 10 0.33 -19.95 0.49
N ILE A 11 1.30 -19.88 1.42
CA ILE A 11 1.13 -19.10 2.65
C ILE A 11 1.01 -17.62 2.31
N LEU A 12 1.86 -17.09 1.42
CA LEU A 12 1.76 -15.70 0.96
C LEU A 12 0.39 -15.39 0.35
N ILE A 13 -0.12 -16.27 -0.53
CA ILE A 13 -1.44 -16.14 -1.16
C ILE A 13 -2.54 -16.09 -0.08
N LEU A 14 -2.50 -17.01 0.88
CA LEU A 14 -3.51 -17.11 1.96
C LEU A 14 -3.47 -15.89 2.88
N VAL A 15 -2.28 -15.45 3.29
CA VAL A 15 -2.11 -14.27 4.15
C VAL A 15 -2.55 -13.00 3.41
N THR A 16 -2.34 -12.91 2.11
CA THR A 16 -2.80 -11.76 1.30
C THR A 16 -4.33 -11.61 1.33
N PHE A 17 -5.10 -12.69 1.50
CA PHE A 17 -6.55 -12.57 1.68
C PHE A 17 -6.96 -11.90 2.99
N LEU A 18 -6.07 -11.80 3.99
CA LEU A 18 -6.33 -11.05 5.22
C LEU A 18 -6.45 -9.55 4.95
N GLU A 19 -5.96 -9.03 3.83
CA GLU A 19 -6.17 -7.63 3.41
C GLU A 19 -7.66 -7.29 3.24
N LEU A 20 -8.51 -8.28 2.94
CA LEU A 20 -9.96 -8.07 2.87
C LEU A 20 -10.53 -7.55 4.18
N LEU A 21 -9.85 -7.78 5.32
CA LEU A 21 -10.26 -7.24 6.61
C LEU A 21 -10.26 -5.70 6.60
N PHE A 22 -9.38 -5.04 5.84
CA PHE A 22 -9.39 -3.58 5.68
C PHE A 22 -10.64 -3.05 4.96
N LEU A 23 -11.23 -3.86 4.08
CA LEU A 23 -12.45 -3.49 3.38
C LEU A 23 -13.70 -3.66 4.25
N PHE A 24 -13.69 -4.60 5.21
CA PHE A 24 -14.90 -4.95 5.97
C PHE A 24 -14.88 -4.48 7.43
N ILE A 25 -13.77 -4.64 8.16
CA ILE A 25 -13.74 -4.36 9.60
C ILE A 25 -13.89 -2.87 9.91
N PRO A 26 -13.06 -1.95 9.35
CA PRO A 26 -13.18 -0.53 9.70
C PRO A 26 -14.55 0.08 9.32
N PRO A 27 -15.10 -0.19 8.11
CA PRO A 27 -16.47 0.22 7.77
C PRO A 27 -17.53 -0.38 8.68
N TYR A 28 -17.40 -1.64 9.08
CA TYR A 28 -18.32 -2.27 10.01
C TYR A 28 -18.29 -1.59 11.38
N ILE A 29 -17.11 -1.33 11.95
CA ILE A 29 -16.97 -0.62 13.22
C ILE A 29 -17.54 0.80 13.11
N ALA A 30 -17.19 1.54 12.04
CA ALA A 30 -17.74 2.87 11.80
C ALA A 30 -19.26 2.85 11.68
N SER A 31 -19.85 1.82 11.08
CA SER A 31 -21.31 1.70 10.96
C SER A 31 -22.01 1.59 12.31
N LYS A 32 -21.37 0.94 13.29
CA LYS A 32 -21.90 0.83 14.66
C LYS A 32 -21.77 2.13 15.44
N ILE A 33 -20.68 2.87 15.23
CA ILE A 33 -20.42 4.14 15.93
C ILE A 33 -21.29 5.28 15.36
N GLU A 34 -21.43 5.33 14.03
CA GLU A 34 -22.17 6.39 13.32
C GLU A 34 -23.66 6.05 13.14
N HIS A 35 -24.12 4.92 13.66
CA HIS A 35 -25.50 4.44 13.56
C HIS A 35 -26.05 4.41 12.12
N ASN A 36 -25.22 3.96 11.18
CA ASN A 36 -25.59 3.80 9.77
C ASN A 36 -25.31 2.36 9.28
N THR A 37 -25.57 2.07 8.01
CA THR A 37 -25.42 0.73 7.43
C THR A 37 -24.02 0.51 6.85
N LEU A 38 -23.57 -0.75 6.82
CA LEU A 38 -22.32 -1.12 6.15
C LEU A 38 -22.31 -0.72 4.66
N LYS A 39 -23.48 -0.80 4.00
CA LYS A 39 -23.64 -0.39 2.60
C LYS A 39 -23.34 1.10 2.42
N GLU A 40 -23.83 1.96 3.32
CA GLU A 40 -23.54 3.40 3.28
C GLU A 40 -22.04 3.67 3.50
N GLN A 41 -21.39 2.92 4.39
CA GLN A 41 -19.94 3.03 4.57
C GLN A 41 -19.16 2.60 3.33
N LEU A 42 -19.56 1.52 2.65
CA LEU A 42 -18.94 1.10 1.38
C LEU A 42 -19.14 2.15 0.28
N ILE A 43 -20.27 2.86 0.26
CA ILE A 43 -20.49 3.98 -0.66
C ILE A 43 -19.52 5.13 -0.36
N ILE A 44 -19.32 5.48 0.92
CA ILE A 44 -18.35 6.50 1.35
C ILE A 44 -16.93 6.12 0.92
N LEU A 45 -16.57 4.83 1.03
CA LEU A 45 -15.31 4.28 0.53
C LEU A 45 -15.15 4.41 -0.99
N GLY A 46 -16.19 4.78 -1.75
CA GLY A 46 -16.12 4.96 -3.18
C GLY A 46 -16.61 3.75 -3.99
N PHE A 47 -17.16 2.72 -3.34
CA PHE A 47 -17.79 1.57 -4.00
C PHE A 47 -19.23 1.90 -4.39
N HIS A 48 -19.39 2.86 -5.31
CA HIS A 48 -20.66 3.17 -5.94
C HIS A 48 -20.49 3.22 -7.46
N LYS A 49 -21.61 3.19 -8.19
CA LYS A 49 -21.59 3.27 -9.66
C LYS A 49 -21.08 4.65 -10.07
N SER A 50 -19.85 4.70 -10.54
CA SER A 50 -19.24 5.94 -11.05
C SER A 50 -19.96 6.42 -12.31
N GLN A 51 -20.40 7.69 -12.27
CA GLN A 51 -21.01 8.42 -13.38
C GLN A 51 -19.99 8.96 -14.40
N GLU A 52 -18.70 8.71 -14.18
CA GLU A 52 -17.62 9.19 -15.05
C GLU A 52 -17.74 8.62 -16.46
N LEU A 53 -17.38 9.46 -17.44
CA LEU A 53 -17.31 9.08 -18.85
C LEU A 53 -16.26 7.98 -19.05
N LYS A 54 -16.47 7.12 -20.04
CA LYS A 54 -15.53 6.02 -20.35
C LYS A 54 -14.10 6.55 -20.60
N LEU A 55 -13.98 7.71 -21.25
CA LEU A 55 -12.70 8.35 -21.53
C LEU A 55 -11.97 8.79 -20.24
N GLU A 56 -12.68 9.37 -19.27
CA GLU A 56 -12.11 9.78 -17.99
C GLU A 56 -11.56 8.59 -17.20
N LYS A 57 -12.33 7.49 -17.15
CA LYS A 57 -11.88 6.23 -16.54
C LYS A 57 -10.63 5.69 -17.22
N MET A 58 -10.59 5.71 -18.55
CA MET A 58 -9.43 5.25 -19.32
C MET A 58 -8.19 6.10 -19.04
N LEU A 59 -8.33 7.44 -19.00
CA LEU A 59 -7.23 8.35 -18.67
C LEU A 59 -6.70 8.12 -17.24
N LYS A 60 -7.58 7.82 -16.28
CA LYS A 60 -7.20 7.45 -14.91
C LYS A 60 -6.41 6.14 -14.84
N ILE A 61 -6.79 5.14 -15.65
CA ILE A 61 -6.05 3.87 -15.74
C ILE A 61 -4.67 4.11 -16.38
N ILE A 62 -4.62 4.81 -17.52
CA ILE A 62 -3.37 5.10 -18.23
C ILE A 62 -2.41 5.89 -17.34
N SER A 63 -2.92 6.92 -16.65
CA SER A 63 -2.11 7.69 -15.71
C SER A 63 -1.66 6.86 -14.52
N GLY A 64 -2.50 5.99 -13.96
CA GLY A 64 -2.09 5.03 -12.93
C GLY A 64 -0.93 4.14 -13.38
N ILE A 65 -1.01 3.57 -14.59
CA ILE A 65 0.08 2.76 -15.16
C ILE A 65 1.35 3.62 -15.34
N GLY A 66 1.23 4.83 -15.90
CA GLY A 66 2.37 5.74 -16.03
C GLY A 66 3.02 6.11 -14.69
N LEU A 67 2.20 6.35 -13.66
CA LEU A 67 2.66 6.62 -12.29
C LEU A 67 3.37 5.41 -11.67
N SER A 68 2.98 4.17 -12.00
CA SER A 68 3.66 2.97 -11.51
C SER A 68 5.13 2.90 -11.95
N ILE A 69 5.43 3.37 -13.18
CA ILE A 69 6.82 3.43 -13.68
C ILE A 69 7.62 4.50 -12.93
N LEU A 70 7.00 5.66 -12.68
CA LEU A 70 7.63 6.72 -11.87
C LEU A 70 7.88 6.24 -10.43
N PHE A 71 6.97 5.45 -9.87
CA PHE A 71 7.13 4.83 -8.56
C PHE A 71 8.33 3.90 -8.49
N LEU A 72 8.67 3.15 -9.54
CA LEU A 72 9.87 2.31 -9.55
C LEU A 72 11.15 3.13 -9.39
N VAL A 73 11.30 4.17 -10.21
CA VAL A 73 12.46 5.07 -10.14
C VAL A 73 12.55 5.72 -8.77
N PHE A 74 11.41 6.22 -8.28
CA PHE A 74 11.32 6.85 -6.98
C PHE A 74 11.61 5.88 -5.83
N ALA A 75 11.14 4.64 -5.92
CA ALA A 75 11.33 3.63 -4.90
C ALA A 75 12.80 3.24 -4.76
N VAL A 76 13.51 3.06 -5.87
CA VAL A 76 14.96 2.81 -5.87
C VAL A 76 15.70 3.97 -5.21
N TYR A 77 15.40 5.21 -5.63
CA TYR A 77 16.03 6.39 -5.06
C TYR A 77 15.75 6.54 -3.57
N MET A 78 14.50 6.39 -3.15
CA MET A 78 14.12 6.55 -1.74
C MET A 78 14.65 5.43 -0.86
N SER A 79 14.63 4.17 -1.33
CA SER A 79 15.24 3.06 -0.62
C SER A 79 16.72 3.30 -0.39
N PHE A 80 17.45 3.75 -1.43
CA PHE A 80 18.85 4.14 -1.30
C PHE A 80 19.04 5.31 -0.33
N PHE A 81 18.25 6.37 -0.46
CA PHE A 81 18.32 7.56 0.38
C PHE A 81 18.14 7.23 1.86
N PHE A 82 17.05 6.55 2.24
CA PHE A 82 16.76 6.24 3.64
C PHE A 82 17.76 5.22 4.23
N THR A 83 18.20 4.24 3.44
CA THR A 83 19.26 3.31 3.84
C THR A 83 20.59 4.03 4.07
N TYR A 84 20.95 4.96 3.17
CA TYR A 84 22.16 5.74 3.26
C TYR A 84 22.16 6.67 4.49
N ILE A 85 21.06 7.40 4.71
CA ILE A 85 20.90 8.25 5.90
C ILE A 85 20.98 7.41 7.18
N SER A 86 20.29 6.26 7.22
CA SER A 86 20.34 5.36 8.38
C SER A 86 21.76 4.86 8.65
N ARG A 87 22.51 4.52 7.59
CA ARG A 87 23.92 4.12 7.69
C ARG A 87 24.80 5.25 8.23
N LEU A 88 24.59 6.49 7.79
CA LEU A 88 25.37 7.64 8.26
C LEU A 88 25.14 7.93 9.75
N ILE A 89 23.89 7.80 10.21
CA ILE A 89 23.51 8.14 11.59
C ILE A 89 23.82 7.00 12.56
N PHE A 90 23.55 5.74 12.17
CA PHE A 90 23.57 4.58 13.07
C PHE A 90 24.63 3.53 12.73
N GLY A 91 25.32 3.66 11.59
CA GLY A 91 26.35 2.72 11.16
C GLY A 91 25.84 1.60 10.26
N LEU A 92 26.78 0.80 9.72
CA LEU A 92 26.49 -0.29 8.79
C LEU A 92 25.72 -1.44 9.44
N GLU A 93 26.16 -1.87 10.64
CA GLU A 93 25.54 -2.99 11.37
C GLU A 93 24.05 -2.74 11.64
N PHE A 94 23.67 -1.50 11.97
CA PHE A 94 22.27 -1.12 12.19
C PHE A 94 21.40 -1.38 10.94
N VAL A 95 21.92 -1.04 9.77
CA VAL A 95 21.23 -1.21 8.48
C VAL A 95 21.16 -2.68 8.08
N GLU A 96 22.23 -3.46 8.31
CA GLU A 96 22.23 -4.90 8.04
C GLU A 96 21.20 -5.62 8.92
N LEU A 97 21.12 -5.26 10.21
CA LEU A 97 20.08 -5.76 11.11
C LEU A 97 18.67 -5.34 10.65
N ALA A 98 18.51 -4.13 10.12
CA ALA A 98 17.23 -3.65 9.58
C ALA A 98 16.79 -4.47 8.36
N GLN A 99 17.71 -4.77 7.44
CA GLN A 99 17.47 -5.60 6.25
C GLN A 99 17.11 -7.03 6.63
N GLN A 100 17.88 -7.64 7.54
CA GLN A 100 17.61 -9.00 8.05
C GLN A 100 16.30 -9.08 8.84
N GLY A 101 15.89 -8.00 9.49
CA GLY A 101 14.63 -7.90 10.25
C GLY A 101 13.38 -7.63 9.41
N SER A 102 13.53 -7.35 8.11
CA SER A 102 12.40 -7.05 7.21
C SER A 102 11.53 -8.28 6.93
N ILE A 103 10.24 -8.07 6.70
CA ILE A 103 9.31 -9.15 6.31
C ILE A 103 9.49 -9.40 4.82
N SER A 104 9.83 -10.63 4.45
CA SER A 104 9.93 -11.01 3.04
C SER A 104 8.55 -11.40 2.49
N THR A 105 8.05 -10.58 1.55
CA THR A 105 6.76 -10.75 0.87
C THR A 105 6.90 -11.02 -0.63
N GLY A 106 8.13 -11.00 -1.17
CA GLY A 106 8.40 -11.43 -2.55
C GLY A 106 8.42 -12.96 -2.65
N PRO A 107 7.69 -13.58 -3.58
CA PRO A 107 7.65 -15.04 -3.69
C PRO A 107 9.02 -15.59 -4.11
N VAL A 108 9.47 -16.66 -3.45
CA VAL A 108 10.70 -17.38 -3.80
C VAL A 108 10.32 -18.62 -4.61
N ASN A 109 10.70 -18.65 -5.89
CA ASN A 109 10.43 -19.77 -6.83
C ASN A 109 8.94 -20.19 -6.90
N PRO A 110 7.99 -19.27 -7.17
CA PRO A 110 6.60 -19.66 -7.38
C PRO A 110 6.44 -20.50 -8.64
N ASP A 111 5.52 -21.46 -8.63
CA ASP A 111 5.04 -22.06 -9.87
C ASP A 111 4.21 -21.05 -10.68
N MET A 112 3.92 -21.37 -11.95
CA MET A 112 3.21 -20.44 -12.84
C MET A 112 1.79 -20.10 -12.33
N LEU A 113 1.09 -21.06 -11.73
CA LEU A 113 -0.26 -20.83 -11.20
C LEU A 113 -0.20 -19.88 -10.00
N GLN A 114 0.73 -20.11 -9.07
CA GLN A 114 0.97 -19.26 -7.91
C GLN A 114 1.35 -17.84 -8.34
N LEU A 115 2.27 -17.70 -9.30
CA LEU A 115 2.69 -16.39 -9.80
C LEU A 115 1.51 -15.61 -10.41
N VAL A 116 0.68 -16.27 -11.22
CA VAL A 116 -0.54 -15.68 -11.77
C VAL A 116 -1.46 -15.22 -10.65
N ILE A 117 -1.75 -16.08 -9.66
CA ILE A 117 -2.61 -15.72 -8.52
C ILE A 117 -2.06 -14.49 -7.80
N ILE A 118 -0.77 -14.47 -7.47
CA ILE A 118 -0.11 -13.37 -6.75
C ILE A 118 -0.22 -12.05 -7.54
N ILE A 119 -0.01 -12.08 -8.87
CA ILE A 119 -0.14 -10.90 -9.74
C ILE A 119 -1.58 -10.36 -9.71
N PHE A 120 -2.58 -11.24 -9.81
CA PHE A 120 -3.99 -10.84 -9.71
C PHE A 120 -4.29 -10.23 -8.33
N GLN A 121 -3.75 -10.79 -7.25
CA GLN A 121 -3.97 -10.26 -5.90
C GLN A 121 -3.42 -8.84 -5.72
N GLN A 122 -2.34 -8.45 -6.40
CA GLN A 122 -1.77 -7.10 -6.25
C GLN A 122 -2.75 -5.99 -6.64
N ILE A 123 -3.57 -6.19 -7.68
CA ILE A 123 -4.56 -5.19 -8.11
C ILE A 123 -5.88 -5.41 -7.39
N PHE A 124 -6.39 -6.64 -7.38
CA PHE A 124 -7.78 -6.91 -6.97
C PHE A 124 -7.95 -7.08 -5.46
N ILE A 125 -6.88 -7.34 -4.72
CA ILE A 125 -6.91 -7.46 -3.27
C ILE A 125 -6.12 -6.31 -2.65
N ILE A 126 -4.80 -6.30 -2.82
CA ILE A 126 -3.91 -5.34 -2.16
C ILE A 126 -4.25 -3.91 -2.57
N GLY A 127 -4.17 -3.60 -3.87
CA GLY A 127 -4.47 -2.26 -4.38
C GLY A 127 -5.86 -1.76 -3.97
N ILE A 128 -6.90 -2.59 -4.11
CA ILE A 128 -8.26 -2.20 -3.70
C ILE A 128 -8.37 -1.99 -2.19
N CYS A 129 -7.93 -2.96 -1.38
CA CYS A 129 -8.16 -2.95 0.07
C CYS A 129 -7.34 -1.87 0.76
N GLU A 130 -6.05 -1.78 0.46
CA GLU A 130 -5.17 -0.79 1.06
C GLU A 130 -5.58 0.62 0.64
N GLU A 131 -5.81 0.89 -0.65
CA GLU A 131 -6.18 2.23 -1.09
C GLU A 131 -7.58 2.64 -0.61
N ALA A 132 -8.54 1.69 -0.56
CA ALA A 132 -9.85 1.97 0.02
C ALA A 132 -9.73 2.35 1.50
N PHE A 133 -8.89 1.67 2.28
CA PHE A 133 -8.71 1.97 3.69
C PHE A 133 -7.88 3.24 3.92
N PHE A 134 -6.64 3.28 3.47
CA PHE A 134 -5.75 4.39 3.78
C PHE A 134 -6.20 5.68 3.10
N ARG A 135 -6.75 5.63 1.88
CA ARG A 135 -7.13 6.83 1.13
C ARG A 135 -8.59 7.16 1.31
N SER A 136 -9.50 6.25 0.97
CA SER A 136 -10.92 6.58 1.07
C SER A 136 -11.40 6.65 2.52
N PHE A 137 -11.16 5.63 3.33
CA PHE A 137 -11.66 5.57 4.69
C PHE A 137 -11.00 6.64 5.57
N LEU A 138 -9.68 6.56 5.76
CA LEU A 138 -8.99 7.43 6.72
C LEU A 138 -9.07 8.90 6.30
N ILE A 139 -8.75 9.25 5.05
CA ILE A 139 -8.76 10.65 4.63
C ILE A 139 -10.20 11.18 4.73
N LYS A 140 -11.19 10.59 4.07
CA LYS A 140 -12.55 11.15 4.08
C LYS A 140 -13.16 11.26 5.48
N LYS A 141 -12.94 10.26 6.35
CA LYS A 141 -13.44 10.32 7.73
C LYS A 141 -12.80 11.45 8.54
N LEU A 142 -11.50 11.66 8.36
CA LEU A 142 -10.77 12.72 9.05
C LEU A 142 -11.05 14.11 8.48
N ARG A 143 -11.42 14.22 7.20
CA ARG A 143 -11.69 15.50 6.52
C ARG A 143 -12.82 16.31 7.16
N ASN A 144 -13.74 15.68 7.88
CA ASN A 144 -14.79 16.37 8.63
C ASN A 144 -14.26 17.20 9.81
N LYS A 145 -13.05 16.88 10.30
CA LYS A 145 -12.42 17.54 11.47
C LYS A 145 -11.12 18.24 11.12
N PHE A 146 -10.41 17.81 10.07
CA PHE A 146 -9.06 18.25 9.77
C PHE A 146 -8.85 18.67 8.31
N GLY A 147 -7.84 19.51 8.07
CA GLY A 147 -7.37 19.89 6.74
C GLY A 147 -6.76 18.73 5.95
N TYR A 148 -6.63 18.89 4.62
CA TYR A 148 -6.02 17.86 3.76
C TYR A 148 -4.61 17.48 4.22
N ILE A 149 -3.78 18.45 4.60
CA ILE A 149 -2.41 18.21 5.06
C ILE A 149 -2.40 17.22 6.24
N THR A 150 -3.18 17.50 7.29
CA THR A 150 -3.28 16.62 8.46
C THR A 150 -3.81 15.24 8.09
N CYS A 151 -4.81 15.15 7.21
CA CYS A 151 -5.35 13.86 6.77
C CYS A 151 -4.32 13.04 5.98
N ILE A 152 -3.55 13.68 5.09
CA ILE A 152 -2.45 13.05 4.35
C ILE A 152 -1.40 12.52 5.32
N LEU A 153 -0.97 13.33 6.29
CA LEU A 153 0.04 12.94 7.27
C LEU A 153 -0.42 11.74 8.09
N ILE A 154 -1.65 11.77 8.62
CA ILE A 154 -2.20 10.66 9.40
C ILE A 154 -2.29 9.40 8.55
N SER A 155 -2.90 9.47 7.37
CA SER A 155 -3.02 8.32 6.44
C SER A 155 -1.65 7.71 6.12
N SER A 156 -0.65 8.55 5.84
CA SER A 156 0.70 8.12 5.48
C SER A 156 1.47 7.53 6.66
N ILE A 157 1.25 8.02 7.89
CA ILE A 157 1.80 7.42 9.11
C ILE A 157 1.23 6.03 9.31
N PHE A 158 -0.10 5.86 9.21
CA PHE A 158 -0.74 4.55 9.35
C PHE A 158 -0.28 3.58 8.24
N PHE A 159 -0.12 4.05 7.01
CA PHE A 159 0.43 3.28 5.90
C PHE A 159 1.87 2.83 6.20
N ALA A 160 2.73 3.71 6.71
CA ALA A 160 4.09 3.36 7.08
C ALA A 160 4.14 2.35 8.22
N ILE A 161 3.37 2.57 9.30
CA ILE A 161 3.26 1.65 10.43
C ILE A 161 2.78 0.28 9.97
N TYR A 162 1.84 0.22 9.03
CA TYR A 162 1.36 -1.05 8.48
C TYR A 162 2.48 -1.87 7.83
N HIS A 163 3.38 -1.20 7.12
CA HIS A 163 4.49 -1.83 6.40
C HIS A 163 5.71 -2.13 7.28
N VAL A 164 5.87 -1.41 8.40
CA VAL A 164 6.85 -1.71 9.44
C VAL A 164 6.15 -1.92 10.79
N PRO A 165 5.34 -2.99 10.92
CA PRO A 165 4.44 -3.18 12.05
C PRO A 165 5.22 -3.26 13.38
N PRO A 166 4.98 -2.33 14.32
CA PRO A 166 5.59 -2.37 15.64
C PRO A 166 5.32 -3.73 16.30
N PHE A 167 6.27 -4.20 17.11
CA PHE A 167 6.24 -5.49 17.80
C PHE A 167 6.39 -6.74 16.91
N ILE A 168 6.25 -6.60 15.58
CA ILE A 168 6.49 -7.70 14.62
C ILE A 168 7.89 -7.59 14.01
N VAL A 169 8.30 -6.38 13.61
CA VAL A 169 9.65 -6.13 13.08
C VAL A 169 10.56 -5.44 14.10
N PRO A 170 11.89 -5.62 14.01
CA PRO A 170 12.84 -4.93 14.87
C PRO A 170 12.77 -3.41 14.74
N PHE A 171 13.13 -2.69 15.81
CA PHE A 171 13.21 -1.23 15.79
C PHE A 171 14.12 -0.69 14.68
N THR A 172 15.22 -1.39 14.38
CA THR A 172 16.13 -1.05 13.28
C THR A 172 15.43 -1.02 11.93
N THR A 173 14.58 -2.02 11.64
CA THR A 173 13.74 -2.10 10.44
C THR A 173 12.72 -0.95 10.39
N ILE A 174 12.06 -0.64 11.51
CA ILE A 174 11.12 0.47 11.59
C ILE A 174 11.81 1.78 11.22
N VAL A 175 12.90 2.13 11.90
CA VAL A 175 13.60 3.41 11.67
C VAL A 175 14.11 3.51 10.23
N THR A 176 14.65 2.42 9.69
CA THR A 176 15.26 2.43 8.35
C THR A 176 14.23 2.59 7.23
N TYR A 177 13.08 1.92 7.34
CA TYR A 177 12.09 1.87 6.25
C TYR A 177 10.85 2.73 6.47
N PHE A 178 10.62 3.29 7.67
CA PHE A 178 9.47 4.15 7.94
C PHE A 178 9.40 5.33 6.98
N GLY A 179 10.52 6.02 6.74
CA GLY A 179 10.57 7.18 5.85
C GLY A 179 10.22 6.84 4.40
N TYR A 180 10.65 5.67 3.93
CA TYR A 180 10.33 5.13 2.60
C TYR A 180 8.82 4.92 2.46
N TYR A 181 8.21 4.12 3.35
CA TYR A 181 6.78 3.85 3.29
C TYR A 181 5.92 5.08 3.57
N PHE A 182 6.36 5.95 4.48
CA PHE A 182 5.67 7.21 4.76
C PHE A 182 5.60 8.08 3.51
N THR A 183 6.71 8.22 2.78
CA THR A 183 6.72 9.05 1.57
C THR A 183 5.89 8.43 0.46
N PHE A 184 5.92 7.11 0.31
CA PHE A 184 5.01 6.40 -0.60
C PHE A 184 3.54 6.62 -0.21
N GLY A 185 3.26 6.59 1.09
CA GLY A 185 1.97 6.92 1.69
C GLY A 185 1.46 8.30 1.27
N VAL A 186 2.36 9.30 1.33
CA VAL A 186 2.08 10.69 0.94
C VAL A 186 1.79 10.77 -0.56
N LEU A 187 2.63 10.15 -1.41
CA LEU A 187 2.44 10.19 -2.87
C LEU A 187 1.08 9.63 -3.30
N LEU A 188 0.69 8.47 -2.77
CA LEU A 188 -0.62 7.88 -3.05
C LEU A 188 -1.78 8.76 -2.54
N SER A 189 -1.61 9.41 -1.39
CA SER A 189 -2.60 10.36 -0.87
C SER A 189 -2.74 11.61 -1.76
N LEU A 190 -1.62 12.11 -2.29
CA LEU A 190 -1.61 13.23 -3.25
C LEU A 190 -2.27 12.83 -4.57
N ILE A 191 -2.02 11.63 -5.09
CA ILE A 191 -2.70 11.10 -6.29
C ILE A 191 -4.20 11.03 -6.05
N PHE A 192 -4.63 10.45 -4.92
CA PHE A 192 -6.04 10.34 -4.57
C PHE A 192 -6.74 11.72 -4.55
N ILE A 193 -6.12 12.72 -3.93
CA ILE A 193 -6.67 14.08 -3.86
C ILE A 193 -6.64 14.77 -5.24
N PHE A 194 -5.54 14.64 -5.98
CA PHE A 194 -5.38 15.21 -7.33
C PHE A 194 -6.46 14.71 -8.29
N TYR A 195 -6.82 13.43 -8.19
CA TYR A 195 -7.91 12.82 -8.96
C TYR A 195 -9.28 12.93 -8.29
N LYS A 196 -9.51 13.97 -7.49
CA LYS A 196 -10.80 14.31 -6.87
C LYS A 196 -11.38 13.15 -6.05
N GLU A 197 -10.55 12.54 -5.21
CA GLU A 197 -10.91 11.41 -4.34
C GLU A 197 -11.34 10.14 -5.09
N SER A 198 -10.82 9.97 -6.31
CA SER A 198 -10.96 8.73 -7.07
C SER A 198 -9.89 7.73 -6.65
N LEU A 199 -10.31 6.53 -6.26
CA LEU A 199 -9.38 5.46 -5.90
C LEU A 199 -8.68 4.83 -7.11
N LEU A 200 -9.30 4.89 -8.30
CA LEU A 200 -8.84 4.14 -9.46
C LEU A 200 -7.37 4.41 -9.84
N PRO A 201 -6.88 5.67 -9.93
CA PRO A 201 -5.48 5.93 -10.24
C PRO A 201 -4.52 5.38 -9.19
N ALA A 202 -4.87 5.48 -7.89
CA ALA A 202 -4.04 4.99 -6.79
C ALA A 202 -4.00 3.45 -6.75
N ILE A 203 -5.14 2.79 -6.94
CA ILE A 203 -5.24 1.32 -7.03
C ILE A 203 -4.35 0.81 -8.16
N ILE A 204 -4.47 1.42 -9.35
CA ILE A 204 -3.74 0.99 -10.53
C ILE A 204 -2.24 1.29 -10.35
N SER A 205 -1.85 2.47 -9.89
CA SER A 205 -0.43 2.81 -9.72
C SER A 205 0.25 1.94 -8.66
N HIS A 206 -0.39 1.72 -7.51
CA HIS A 206 0.12 0.86 -6.45
C HIS A 206 0.17 -0.61 -6.89
N GLY A 207 -0.95 -1.15 -7.39
CA GLY A 207 -1.02 -2.55 -7.80
C GLY A 207 -0.02 -2.90 -8.92
N PHE A 208 0.10 -2.06 -9.95
CA PHE A 208 1.08 -2.27 -11.02
C PHE A 208 2.52 -2.11 -10.53
N PHE A 209 2.79 -1.16 -9.64
CA PHE A 209 4.11 -1.01 -9.03
C PHE A 209 4.53 -2.30 -8.30
N ASN A 210 3.63 -2.88 -7.50
CA ASN A 210 3.90 -4.15 -6.81
C ASN A 210 4.12 -5.29 -7.80
N ILE A 211 3.30 -5.39 -8.86
CA ILE A 211 3.46 -6.39 -9.92
C ILE A 211 4.85 -6.30 -10.55
N ILE A 212 5.29 -5.10 -10.91
CA ILE A 212 6.59 -4.93 -11.57
C ILE A 212 7.74 -5.35 -10.64
N ILE A 213 7.68 -4.96 -9.36
CA ILE A 213 8.67 -5.39 -8.36
C ILE A 213 8.70 -6.91 -8.21
N ILE A 214 7.54 -7.58 -8.21
CA ILE A 214 7.45 -9.04 -8.09
C ILE A 214 7.99 -9.76 -9.32
N ILE A 215 7.74 -9.24 -10.52
CA ILE A 215 8.14 -9.88 -11.77
C ILE A 215 9.63 -9.67 -12.07
N LEU A 216 10.18 -8.51 -11.72
CA LEU A 216 11.54 -8.10 -12.11
C LEU A 216 12.64 -9.16 -11.80
N PRO A 217 12.64 -9.85 -10.64
CA PRO A 217 13.63 -10.89 -10.34
C PRO A 217 13.59 -12.11 -11.27
N PHE A 218 12.45 -12.38 -11.92
CA PHE A 218 12.23 -13.53 -12.80
C PHE A 218 12.50 -13.23 -14.28
N LEU A 219 12.84 -12.00 -14.63
CA LEU A 219 13.16 -11.59 -16.01
C LEU A 219 14.65 -11.77 -16.38
N ASN A 220 15.42 -12.46 -15.52
CA ASN A 220 16.83 -12.76 -15.73
C ASN A 220 17.03 -14.08 -16.48
#